data_AF-A0A094KW95-F1
#
_entry.id   AF-A0A094KW95-F1
#
_cell.length_a   1.000
_cell.length_b   1.000
_cell.length_c   1.000
_cell.angle_alpha   90.00
_cell.angle_beta   90.00
_cell.angle_gamma   90.00
#
_symmetry.space_group_name_H-M   'P 1'
#
loop_
_entity.id
_entity.type
_entity.pdbx_description
1 polymer ?
#
loop_
_entity_poly.entity_id
_entity_poly.type
_entity_poly.pdbx_seq_one_letter_code
_entity_poly.pdbx_strand_id
1 'polypeptide(L)'
;GQHLITAIAEQMFGFKTTSWELGRQRSVIELDTPSMTAEQIETLERSVNEKIRERVPVMVRELAADDPEIETVRSRGLPDDHAGPVRVVDIEGIDSNMCCGTHVSNLSDLQVIKLLGTEKGKKNKTNLVFLAGNRVLKSIKQSHSTEKALTSLLKNGPGEHVEAVKRLQSSVKLLQKNNLNLLRDIAVLIARDFKSKPAQSQLFVLHRKEGDSEFMNIIANEIGTEETLLFLTVGDEKEAGLFLLAGPVEAVENLGPRVAELLGGKGAGKRGRFQGKATQMSRRGEVQALLQEFISRQSPEA
;
A
#
# COMPACT_ATOMS: atom_id res chain seq x y z
N GLY A 1 -23.19 -8.40 -23.62
CA GLY A 1 -21.91 -8.22 -22.90
C GLY A 1 -21.07 -9.47 -22.99
N GLN A 2 -21.29 -10.43 -22.08
CA GLN A 2 -20.48 -11.65 -22.00
C GLN A 2 -20.43 -12.45 -23.32
N HIS A 3 -21.59 -12.76 -23.92
CA HIS A 3 -21.67 -13.49 -25.19
C HIS A 3 -20.81 -12.89 -26.30
N LEU A 4 -20.96 -11.57 -26.52
CA LEU A 4 -20.17 -10.83 -27.51
C LEU A 4 -18.66 -10.92 -27.25
N ILE A 5 -18.22 -10.69 -26.01
CA ILE A 5 -16.78 -10.78 -25.67
C ILE A 5 -16.28 -12.21 -25.91
N THR A 6 -17.04 -13.22 -25.49
CA THR A 6 -16.67 -14.63 -25.68
C THR A 6 -16.51 -14.97 -27.16
N ALA A 7 -17.47 -14.62 -28.00
CA ALA A 7 -17.43 -14.95 -29.42
C ALA A 7 -16.25 -14.27 -30.13
N ILE A 8 -16.03 -12.99 -29.87
CA ILE A 8 -14.92 -12.25 -30.49
C ILE A 8 -13.56 -12.76 -29.97
N ALA A 9 -13.43 -13.09 -28.69
CA ALA A 9 -12.19 -13.64 -28.14
C ALA A 9 -11.85 -15.02 -28.74
N GLU A 10 -12.87 -15.86 -28.94
CA GLU A 10 -12.70 -17.16 -29.59
C GLU A 10 -12.36 -17.01 -31.08
N GLN A 11 -13.05 -16.13 -31.82
CA GLN A 11 -12.77 -15.87 -33.24
C GLN A 11 -11.37 -15.29 -33.48
N MET A 12 -10.95 -14.32 -32.67
CA MET A 12 -9.68 -13.61 -32.87
C MET A 12 -8.47 -14.40 -32.38
N PHE A 13 -8.62 -15.15 -31.29
CA PHE A 13 -7.47 -15.73 -30.58
C PHE A 13 -7.62 -17.23 -30.25
N GLY A 14 -8.77 -17.84 -30.56
CA GLY A 14 -9.07 -19.21 -30.16
C GLY A 14 -9.32 -19.40 -28.66
N PHE A 15 -9.52 -18.31 -27.91
CA PHE A 15 -9.67 -18.34 -26.46
C PHE A 15 -11.10 -18.73 -26.05
N LYS A 16 -11.31 -20.02 -25.78
CA LYS A 16 -12.61 -20.55 -25.35
C LYS A 16 -12.99 -20.07 -23.96
N THR A 17 -14.27 -19.81 -23.74
CA THR A 17 -14.79 -19.48 -22.41
C THR A 17 -15.09 -20.75 -21.61
N THR A 18 -14.48 -20.88 -20.44
CA THR A 18 -14.63 -22.05 -19.56
C THR A 18 -15.54 -21.80 -18.37
N SER A 19 -15.65 -20.55 -17.91
CA SER A 19 -16.64 -20.13 -16.92
C SER A 19 -16.86 -18.61 -17.00
N TRP A 20 -17.89 -18.09 -16.35
CA TRP A 20 -18.14 -16.66 -16.26
C TRP A 20 -18.90 -16.32 -14.98
N GLU A 21 -18.80 -15.06 -14.55
CA GLU A 21 -19.47 -14.54 -13.36
C GLU A 21 -20.11 -13.18 -13.65
N LEU A 22 -21.39 -13.03 -13.26
CA LEU A 22 -22.12 -11.76 -13.29
C LEU A 22 -22.07 -11.07 -11.94
N GLY A 23 -20.95 -10.42 -11.62
CA GLY A 23 -20.85 -9.65 -10.39
C GLY A 23 -21.61 -8.31 -10.44
N ARG A 24 -22.01 -7.83 -9.27
CA ARG A 24 -22.76 -6.57 -9.09
C ARG A 24 -22.01 -5.34 -9.61
N GLN A 25 -20.70 -5.28 -9.36
CA GLN A 25 -19.85 -4.16 -9.76
C GLN A 25 -19.09 -4.44 -11.06
N ARG A 26 -18.57 -5.66 -11.21
CA ARG A 26 -17.77 -6.11 -12.35
C ARG A 26 -18.14 -7.53 -12.73
N SER A 27 -17.93 -7.89 -13.98
CA SER A 27 -18.15 -9.25 -14.49
C SER A 27 -16.83 -9.86 -14.91
N VAL A 28 -16.78 -11.20 -14.94
CA VAL A 28 -15.56 -11.95 -15.25
C VAL A 28 -15.87 -13.03 -16.27
N ILE A 29 -14.96 -13.25 -17.22
CA ILE A 29 -14.97 -14.38 -18.16
C ILE A 29 -13.65 -15.14 -17.98
N GLU A 30 -13.72 -16.42 -17.63
CA GLU A 30 -12.54 -17.28 -17.55
C GLU A 30 -12.26 -17.90 -18.92
N LEU A 31 -11.14 -17.51 -19.51
CA LEU A 31 -10.68 -17.94 -20.82
C LEU A 31 -9.66 -19.08 -20.70
N ASP A 32 -9.74 -20.03 -21.63
CA ASP A 32 -8.83 -21.19 -21.72
C ASP A 32 -7.48 -20.80 -22.32
N THR A 33 -6.77 -19.92 -21.62
CA THR A 33 -5.43 -19.45 -21.97
C THR A 33 -4.64 -19.11 -20.71
N PRO A 34 -3.33 -19.40 -20.65
CA PRO A 34 -2.50 -19.06 -19.49
C PRO A 34 -2.32 -17.55 -19.29
N SER A 35 -2.46 -16.74 -20.33
CA SER A 35 -2.36 -15.29 -20.26
C SER A 35 -2.98 -14.59 -21.46
N MET A 36 -3.19 -13.28 -21.34
CA MET A 36 -3.47 -12.37 -22.45
C MET A 36 -2.52 -11.18 -22.37
N THR A 37 -2.01 -10.72 -23.51
CA THR A 37 -1.18 -9.51 -23.57
C THR A 37 -2.05 -8.25 -23.50
N ALA A 38 -1.46 -7.11 -23.12
CA ALA A 38 -2.16 -5.83 -23.11
C ALA A 38 -2.72 -5.46 -24.50
N GLU A 39 -1.96 -5.75 -25.56
CA GLU A 39 -2.36 -5.52 -26.96
C GLU A 39 -3.55 -6.39 -27.37
N GLN A 40 -3.60 -7.66 -26.95
CA GLN A 40 -4.74 -8.54 -27.19
C GLN A 40 -6.00 -8.02 -26.50
N ILE A 41 -5.87 -7.56 -25.24
CA ILE A 41 -6.98 -6.99 -24.48
C ILE A 41 -7.48 -5.72 -25.16
N GLU A 42 -6.59 -4.81 -25.58
CA GLU A 42 -6.97 -3.58 -26.27
C GLU A 42 -7.66 -3.86 -27.61
N THR A 43 -7.11 -4.80 -28.40
CA THR A 43 -7.69 -5.17 -29.69
C THR A 43 -9.05 -5.84 -29.53
N LEU A 44 -9.23 -6.70 -28.52
CA LEU A 44 -10.51 -7.29 -28.17
C LEU A 44 -11.52 -6.22 -27.76
N GLU A 45 -11.14 -5.29 -26.87
CA GLU A 45 -12.01 -4.19 -26.44
C GLU A 45 -12.47 -3.34 -27.63
N ARG A 46 -11.55 -3.00 -28.54
CA ARG A 46 -11.85 -2.24 -29.75
C ARG A 46 -12.88 -2.97 -30.63
N SER A 47 -12.60 -4.22 -30.98
CA SER A 47 -13.48 -5.05 -31.85
C SER A 47 -14.87 -5.23 -31.25
N VAL A 48 -14.95 -5.55 -29.95
CA VAL A 48 -16.22 -5.67 -29.23
C VAL A 48 -17.03 -4.36 -29.28
N ASN A 49 -16.39 -3.21 -29.06
CA ASN A 49 -17.08 -1.93 -29.13
C ASN A 49 -17.41 -1.49 -30.58
N GLU A 50 -16.68 -1.96 -31.59
CA GLU A 50 -17.05 -1.79 -33.00
C GLU A 50 -18.38 -2.47 -33.29
N LYS A 51 -18.56 -3.73 -32.86
CA LYS A 51 -19.84 -4.45 -33.01
C LYS A 51 -21.00 -3.78 -32.27
N ILE A 52 -20.74 -3.17 -31.12
CA ILE A 52 -21.74 -2.34 -30.42
C ILE A 52 -22.14 -1.13 -31.28
N ARG A 53 -21.18 -0.45 -31.92
CA ARG A 53 -21.44 0.72 -32.77
C ARG A 53 -22.11 0.38 -34.10
N GLU A 54 -21.85 -0.80 -34.63
CA GLU A 54 -22.55 -1.36 -35.81
C GLU A 54 -24.04 -1.64 -35.54
N ARG A 55 -24.48 -1.60 -34.28
CA ARG A 55 -25.87 -1.86 -33.87
C ARG A 55 -26.36 -3.24 -34.31
N VAL A 56 -25.52 -4.26 -34.15
CA VAL A 56 -25.87 -5.63 -34.55
C VAL A 56 -27.11 -6.11 -33.77
N PRO A 57 -28.15 -6.62 -34.45
CA PRO A 57 -29.34 -7.18 -33.82
C PRO A 57 -29.03 -8.39 -32.92
N VAL A 58 -29.82 -8.55 -31.85
CA VAL A 58 -29.76 -9.71 -30.95
C VAL A 58 -31.14 -10.35 -30.84
N MET A 59 -31.26 -11.55 -31.40
CA MET A 59 -32.52 -12.26 -31.62
C MET A 59 -32.62 -13.45 -30.67
N VAL A 60 -33.85 -13.78 -30.30
CA VAL A 60 -34.15 -14.96 -29.50
C VAL A 60 -35.03 -15.87 -30.34
N ARG A 61 -34.61 -17.12 -30.49
CA ARG A 61 -35.38 -18.18 -31.13
C ARG A 61 -35.68 -19.28 -30.13
N GLU A 62 -36.82 -19.92 -30.33
CA GLU A 62 -37.22 -21.13 -29.60
C GLU A 62 -37.23 -22.27 -30.60
N LEU A 63 -36.36 -23.26 -30.36
CA LEU A 63 -36.23 -24.45 -31.19
C LEU A 63 -36.85 -25.64 -30.48
N ALA A 64 -37.41 -26.59 -31.23
CA ALA A 64 -37.81 -27.88 -30.66
C ALA A 64 -36.57 -28.64 -30.17
N ALA A 65 -36.68 -29.44 -29.11
CA ALA A 65 -35.52 -30.12 -28.51
C ALA A 65 -34.82 -31.12 -29.45
N ASP A 66 -35.51 -31.58 -30.50
CA ASP A 66 -35.04 -32.46 -31.55
C ASP A 66 -34.63 -31.72 -32.83
N ASP A 67 -34.61 -30.38 -32.82
CA ASP A 67 -34.21 -29.57 -33.97
C ASP A 67 -32.71 -29.76 -34.26
N PRO A 68 -32.32 -30.15 -35.49
CA PRO A 68 -30.92 -30.40 -35.84
C PRO A 68 -30.03 -29.15 -35.70
N GLU A 69 -30.59 -27.93 -35.74
CA GLU A 69 -29.81 -26.71 -35.52
C GLU A 69 -29.20 -26.66 -34.11
N ILE A 70 -29.80 -27.34 -33.11
CA ILE A 70 -29.30 -27.41 -31.73
C ILE A 70 -27.85 -27.91 -31.68
N GLU A 71 -27.46 -28.84 -32.56
CA GLU A 71 -26.10 -29.38 -32.59
C GLU A 71 -25.06 -28.36 -33.08
N THR A 72 -25.51 -27.33 -33.81
CA THR A 72 -24.64 -26.29 -34.39
C THR A 72 -24.48 -25.06 -33.49
N VAL A 73 -25.37 -24.92 -32.50
CA VAL A 73 -25.37 -23.81 -31.55
C VAL A 73 -24.34 -24.05 -30.45
N ARG A 74 -23.58 -23.02 -30.07
CA ARG A 74 -22.62 -23.11 -28.97
C ARG A 74 -23.36 -23.43 -27.68
N SER A 75 -23.05 -24.56 -27.04
CA SER A 75 -23.75 -25.03 -25.85
C SER A 75 -22.82 -25.81 -24.91
N ARG A 76 -23.27 -25.99 -23.66
CA ARG A 76 -22.70 -26.96 -22.70
C ARG A 76 -23.48 -28.28 -22.64
N GLY A 77 -24.43 -28.47 -23.56
CA GLY A 77 -25.41 -29.54 -23.51
C GLY A 77 -26.68 -29.14 -22.75
N LEU A 78 -27.76 -29.85 -23.03
CA LEU A 78 -29.01 -29.77 -22.29
C LEU A 78 -28.94 -30.73 -21.09
N PRO A 79 -29.51 -30.37 -19.92
CA PRO A 79 -29.72 -31.32 -18.84
C PRO A 79 -30.58 -32.51 -19.27
N ASP A 80 -30.32 -33.70 -18.70
CA ASP A 80 -31.06 -34.93 -19.01
C ASP A 80 -32.57 -34.82 -18.72
N ASP A 81 -32.96 -33.92 -17.82
CA ASP A 81 -34.34 -33.65 -17.42
C ASP A 81 -34.98 -32.45 -18.15
N HIS A 82 -34.32 -31.92 -19.19
CA HIS A 82 -34.85 -30.79 -19.97
C HIS A 82 -36.16 -31.18 -20.68
N ALA A 83 -37.19 -30.34 -20.51
CA ALA A 83 -38.47 -30.48 -21.18
C ALA A 83 -38.90 -29.12 -21.78
N GLY A 84 -39.43 -29.17 -23.00
CA GLY A 84 -39.91 -27.98 -23.73
C GLY A 84 -38.91 -27.47 -24.79
N PRO A 85 -39.18 -26.30 -25.36
CA PRO A 85 -38.34 -25.72 -26.40
C PRO A 85 -37.02 -25.16 -25.85
N VAL A 86 -35.98 -25.25 -26.66
CA VAL A 86 -34.64 -24.75 -26.37
C VAL A 86 -34.52 -23.30 -26.80
N ARG A 87 -34.17 -22.43 -25.86
CA ARG A 87 -33.98 -21.01 -26.13
C ARG A 87 -32.57 -20.72 -26.65
N VAL A 88 -32.49 -20.25 -27.88
CA VAL A 88 -31.26 -19.84 -28.56
C VAL A 88 -31.21 -18.32 -28.67
N VAL A 89 -30.05 -17.76 -28.35
CA VAL A 89 -29.78 -16.33 -28.49
C VAL A 89 -28.75 -16.14 -29.60
N ASP A 90 -29.15 -15.40 -30.63
CA ASP A 90 -28.30 -15.10 -31.77
C ASP A 90 -27.89 -13.63 -31.74
N ILE A 91 -26.58 -13.40 -31.81
CA ILE A 91 -26.00 -12.12 -32.18
C ILE A 91 -25.69 -12.24 -33.66
N GLU A 92 -26.43 -11.52 -34.50
CA GLU A 92 -26.41 -11.69 -35.96
C GLU A 92 -24.98 -11.71 -36.52
N GLY A 93 -24.62 -12.83 -37.17
CA GLY A 93 -23.30 -13.03 -37.79
C GLY A 93 -22.11 -13.16 -36.82
N ILE A 94 -22.34 -13.25 -35.51
CA ILE A 94 -21.27 -13.26 -34.49
C ILE A 94 -21.33 -14.48 -33.58
N ASP A 95 -22.46 -14.74 -32.93
CA ASP A 95 -22.61 -15.80 -31.92
C ASP A 95 -24.01 -16.38 -32.00
N SER A 96 -24.11 -17.69 -31.83
CA SER A 96 -25.37 -18.38 -31.58
C SER A 96 -25.17 -19.28 -30.37
N ASN A 97 -25.92 -19.05 -29.30
CA ASN A 97 -25.69 -19.74 -28.03
C ASN A 97 -27.00 -20.04 -27.28
N MET A 98 -27.08 -21.23 -26.68
CA MET A 98 -28.18 -21.58 -25.78
C MET A 98 -28.05 -20.81 -24.46
N CYS A 99 -29.01 -19.92 -24.19
CA CYS A 99 -28.99 -19.12 -22.97
C CYS A 99 -30.40 -18.79 -22.49
N CYS A 100 -30.63 -18.93 -21.19
CA CYS A 100 -31.89 -18.58 -20.53
C CYS A 100 -31.87 -17.19 -19.87
N GLY A 101 -30.77 -16.44 -19.99
CA GLY A 101 -30.61 -15.12 -19.38
C GLY A 101 -31.43 -14.02 -20.03
N THR A 102 -31.44 -12.84 -19.41
CA THR A 102 -31.99 -11.63 -20.03
C THR A 102 -31.01 -11.05 -21.04
N HIS A 103 -31.49 -10.66 -22.22
CA HIS A 103 -30.67 -10.09 -23.28
C HIS A 103 -31.24 -8.75 -23.74
N VAL A 104 -30.36 -7.92 -24.28
CA VAL A 104 -30.73 -6.74 -25.07
C VAL A 104 -31.24 -7.20 -26.43
N SER A 105 -32.06 -6.40 -27.09
CA SER A 105 -32.51 -6.64 -28.47
C SER A 105 -31.49 -6.19 -29.52
N ASN A 106 -30.52 -5.36 -29.12
CA ASN A 106 -29.48 -4.84 -30.01
C ASN A 106 -28.17 -4.62 -29.23
N LEU A 107 -27.02 -4.85 -29.87
CA LEU A 107 -25.73 -4.63 -29.21
C LEU A 107 -25.52 -3.17 -28.78
N SER A 108 -26.11 -2.20 -29.47
CA SER A 108 -26.00 -0.78 -29.12
C SER A 108 -26.58 -0.44 -27.73
N ASP A 109 -27.53 -1.23 -27.23
CA ASP A 109 -28.09 -1.06 -25.88
C ASP A 109 -27.05 -1.38 -24.77
N LEU A 110 -25.97 -2.09 -25.11
CA LEU A 110 -24.83 -2.28 -24.19
C LEU A 110 -24.06 -0.98 -23.96
N GLN A 111 -24.19 0.01 -24.86
CA GLN A 111 -23.53 1.31 -24.91
C GLN A 111 -22.01 1.22 -25.07
N VAL A 112 -21.33 0.58 -24.11
CA VAL A 112 -19.88 0.46 -24.05
C VAL A 112 -19.51 -0.78 -23.24
N ILE A 113 -18.41 -1.42 -23.63
CA ILE A 113 -17.71 -2.43 -22.84
C ILE A 113 -16.32 -1.93 -22.52
N LYS A 114 -15.92 -2.02 -21.24
CA LYS A 114 -14.55 -1.75 -20.80
C LYS A 114 -13.95 -3.02 -20.22
N LEU A 115 -12.81 -3.45 -20.77
CA LEU A 115 -11.97 -4.49 -20.21
C LEU A 115 -11.00 -3.84 -19.21
N LEU A 116 -11.00 -4.34 -17.98
CA LEU A 116 -10.19 -3.80 -16.88
C LEU A 116 -8.82 -4.48 -16.77
N GLY A 117 -8.59 -5.53 -17.54
CA GLY A 117 -7.41 -6.36 -17.48
C GLY A 117 -7.73 -7.79 -17.09
N THR A 118 -6.69 -8.52 -16.68
CA THR A 118 -6.77 -9.94 -16.39
C THR A 118 -6.34 -10.26 -14.96
N GLU A 119 -6.98 -11.26 -14.38
CA GLU A 119 -6.63 -11.88 -13.11
C GLU A 119 -6.26 -13.34 -13.36
N LYS A 120 -5.47 -13.97 -12.46
CA LYS A 120 -5.16 -15.40 -12.58
C LYS A 120 -6.44 -16.23 -12.39
N GLY A 121 -6.74 -17.09 -13.37
CA GLY A 121 -7.82 -18.08 -13.30
C GLY A 121 -7.35 -19.42 -12.73
N LYS A 122 -8.23 -20.42 -12.76
CA LYS A 122 -7.93 -21.77 -12.25
C LYS A 122 -7.14 -22.58 -13.27
N LYS A 123 -6.18 -23.40 -12.84
CA LYS A 123 -5.48 -24.39 -13.70
C LYS A 123 -4.94 -23.79 -15.02
N ASN A 124 -4.06 -22.78 -14.94
CA ASN A 124 -3.46 -22.09 -16.09
C ASN A 124 -4.49 -21.42 -17.04
N LYS A 125 -5.53 -20.83 -16.46
CA LYS A 125 -6.53 -20.03 -17.17
C LYS A 125 -6.45 -18.57 -16.78
N THR A 126 -7.16 -17.72 -17.53
CA THR A 126 -7.13 -16.27 -17.36
C THR A 126 -8.53 -15.73 -17.14
N ASN A 127 -8.72 -14.94 -16.09
CA ASN A 127 -9.97 -14.25 -15.79
C ASN A 127 -9.94 -12.85 -16.41
N LEU A 128 -10.67 -12.64 -17.49
CA LEU A 128 -10.86 -11.34 -18.11
C LEU A 128 -11.96 -10.56 -17.38
N VAL A 129 -11.60 -9.45 -16.76
CA VAL A 129 -12.51 -8.60 -15.99
C VAL A 129 -13.10 -7.51 -16.88
N PHE A 130 -14.42 -7.34 -16.87
CA PHE A 130 -15.08 -6.33 -17.70
C PHE A 130 -16.26 -5.62 -17.03
N LEU A 131 -16.55 -4.44 -17.55
CA LEU A 131 -17.72 -3.61 -17.25
C LEU A 131 -18.54 -3.41 -18.53
N ALA A 132 -19.85 -3.19 -18.38
CA ALA A 132 -20.73 -2.86 -19.49
C ALA A 132 -21.75 -1.77 -19.10
N GLY A 133 -22.07 -0.90 -20.07
CA GLY A 133 -23.08 0.15 -19.95
C GLY A 133 -22.87 1.06 -18.73
N ASN A 134 -23.93 1.25 -17.94
CA ASN A 134 -23.92 2.11 -16.76
C ASN A 134 -22.84 1.79 -15.72
N ARG A 135 -22.30 0.56 -15.69
CA ARG A 135 -21.17 0.23 -14.80
C ARG A 135 -19.89 0.95 -15.23
N VAL A 136 -19.68 1.14 -16.53
CA VAL A 136 -18.57 1.95 -17.08
C VAL A 136 -18.74 3.40 -16.67
N LEU A 137 -19.94 3.98 -16.85
CA LEU A 137 -20.22 5.37 -16.48
C LEU A 137 -20.02 5.62 -14.98
N LYS A 138 -20.44 4.69 -14.12
CA LYS A 138 -20.18 4.76 -12.67
C LYS A 138 -18.69 4.73 -12.35
N SER A 139 -17.92 3.86 -13.03
CA SER A 139 -16.47 3.80 -12.86
C SER A 139 -15.79 5.10 -13.29
N ILE A 140 -16.14 5.65 -14.46
CA ILE A 140 -15.59 6.92 -14.95
C ILE A 140 -15.94 8.06 -13.99
N LYS A 141 -17.18 8.13 -13.49
CA LYS A 141 -17.59 9.14 -12.50
C LYS A 141 -16.72 9.07 -11.24
N GLN A 142 -16.46 7.87 -10.73
CA GLN A 142 -15.59 7.69 -9.56
C GLN A 142 -14.15 8.15 -9.85
N SER A 143 -13.57 7.71 -10.98
CA SER A 143 -12.21 8.08 -11.38
C SER A 143 -12.07 9.59 -11.55
N HIS A 144 -13.01 10.23 -12.23
CA HIS A 144 -13.01 11.69 -12.43
C HIS A 144 -13.19 12.46 -11.12
N SER A 145 -14.02 11.96 -10.20
CA SER A 145 -14.15 12.56 -8.87
C SER A 145 -12.84 12.50 -8.07
N THR A 146 -12.13 11.36 -8.13
CA THR A 146 -10.82 11.20 -7.50
C THR A 146 -9.79 12.15 -8.12
N GLU A 147 -9.73 12.22 -9.45
CA GLU A 147 -8.83 13.11 -10.18
C GLU A 147 -9.09 14.59 -9.82
N LYS A 148 -10.35 15.01 -9.75
CA LYS A 148 -10.72 16.37 -9.32
C LYS A 148 -10.28 16.66 -7.88
N ALA A 149 -10.41 15.68 -6.97
CA ALA A 149 -9.92 15.82 -5.60
C ALA A 149 -8.39 15.98 -5.58
N LEU A 150 -7.65 15.20 -6.39
CA LEU A 150 -6.20 15.33 -6.52
C LEU A 150 -5.79 16.69 -7.09
N THR A 151 -6.47 17.20 -8.12
CA THR A 151 -6.24 18.57 -8.64
C THR A 151 -6.40 19.63 -7.53
N SER A 152 -7.39 19.47 -6.65
CA SER A 152 -7.58 20.39 -5.53
C SER A 152 -6.47 20.29 -4.47
N LEU A 153 -5.98 19.08 -4.18
CA LEU A 153 -4.92 18.83 -3.20
C LEU A 153 -3.55 19.27 -3.71
N LEU A 154 -3.21 18.92 -4.95
CA LEU A 154 -1.90 19.13 -5.57
C LEU A 154 -1.78 20.51 -6.24
N LYS A 155 -2.90 21.23 -6.41
CA LYS A 155 -2.97 22.56 -7.04
C LYS A 155 -2.40 22.59 -8.46
N ASN A 156 -2.59 21.52 -9.22
CA ASN A 156 -2.16 21.42 -10.61
C ASN A 156 -3.08 20.54 -11.47
N GLY A 157 -2.84 20.55 -12.78
CA GLY A 157 -3.62 19.80 -13.76
C GLY A 157 -3.41 18.28 -13.67
N PRO A 158 -4.39 17.46 -14.10
CA PRO A 158 -4.30 16.00 -14.05
C PRO A 158 -3.06 15.37 -14.68
N GLY A 159 -2.63 15.90 -15.83
CA GLY A 159 -1.42 15.42 -16.52
C GLY A 159 -0.12 15.58 -15.71
N GLU A 160 -0.13 16.39 -14.66
CA GLU A 160 1.03 16.66 -13.81
C GLU A 160 0.94 16.00 -12.42
N HIS A 161 -0.15 15.30 -12.11
CA HIS A 161 -0.36 14.73 -10.77
C HIS A 161 0.79 13.81 -10.37
N VAL A 162 1.24 12.95 -11.28
CA VAL A 162 2.35 12.01 -11.03
C VAL A 162 3.64 12.75 -10.68
N GLU A 163 4.00 13.77 -11.46
CA GLU A 163 5.22 14.54 -11.23
C GLU A 163 5.13 15.40 -9.95
N ALA A 164 3.96 15.94 -9.63
CA ALA A 164 3.74 16.62 -8.36
C ALA A 164 3.92 15.69 -7.15
N VAL A 165 3.39 14.47 -7.21
CA VAL A 165 3.59 13.46 -6.16
C VAL A 165 5.08 13.09 -6.02
N LYS A 166 5.80 12.89 -7.14
CA LYS A 166 7.24 12.62 -7.11
C LYS A 166 8.03 13.78 -6.48
N ARG A 167 7.68 15.02 -6.80
CA ARG A 167 8.28 16.22 -6.17
C ARG A 167 8.01 16.25 -4.68
N LEU A 168 6.76 16.02 -4.24
CA LEU A 168 6.41 15.96 -2.82
C LEU A 168 7.20 14.88 -2.07
N GLN A 169 7.31 13.66 -2.64
CA GLN A 169 8.11 12.59 -2.04
C GLN A 169 9.59 12.96 -1.92
N SER A 170 10.13 13.63 -2.93
CA SER A 170 11.52 14.10 -2.94
C SER A 170 11.75 15.19 -1.90
N SER A 171 10.82 16.14 -1.78
CA SER A 171 10.84 17.19 -0.75
C SER A 171 10.76 16.61 0.65
N VAL A 172 9.91 15.61 0.91
CA VAL A 172 9.82 14.93 2.22
C VAL A 172 11.16 14.29 2.59
N LYS A 173 11.80 13.57 1.66
CA LYS A 173 13.12 12.96 1.90
C LYS A 173 14.20 14.02 2.20
N LEU A 174 14.19 15.13 1.45
CA LEU A 174 15.13 16.23 1.68
C LEU A 174 14.91 16.88 3.04
N LEU A 175 13.66 17.16 3.41
CA LEU A 175 13.31 17.74 4.71
C LEU A 175 13.71 16.82 5.87
N GLN A 176 13.52 15.51 5.74
CA GLN A 176 13.98 14.54 6.73
C GLN A 176 15.50 14.57 6.89
N LYS A 177 16.25 14.60 5.78
CA LYS A 177 17.72 14.72 5.82
C LYS A 177 18.17 16.03 6.48
N ASN A 178 17.53 17.14 6.13
CA ASN A 178 17.83 18.44 6.70
C ASN A 178 17.52 18.48 8.20
N ASN A 179 16.40 17.87 8.63
CA ASN A 179 16.04 17.77 10.05
C ASN A 179 17.12 17.01 10.84
N LEU A 180 17.62 15.89 10.32
CA LEU A 180 18.72 15.16 10.96
C LEU A 180 19.99 16.01 11.03
N ASN A 181 20.35 16.73 9.96
CA ASN A 181 21.51 17.63 9.98
C ASN A 181 21.38 18.74 11.02
N LEU A 182 20.21 19.39 11.09
CA LEU A 182 19.95 20.43 12.10
C LEU A 182 20.01 19.86 13.52
N LEU A 183 19.51 18.64 13.74
CA LEU A 183 19.66 17.97 15.03
C LEU A 183 21.13 17.74 15.39
N ARG A 184 21.97 17.33 14.43
CA ARG A 184 23.42 17.20 14.64
C ARG A 184 24.07 18.54 15.01
N ASP A 185 23.74 19.63 14.31
CA ASP A 185 24.24 20.96 14.63
C ASP A 185 23.81 21.42 16.02
N ILE A 186 22.54 21.18 16.38
CA ILE A 186 21.99 21.46 17.71
C ILE A 186 22.72 20.64 18.78
N ALA A 187 23.01 19.35 18.54
CA ALA A 187 23.76 18.52 19.47
C ALA A 187 25.14 19.12 19.79
N VAL A 188 25.87 19.58 18.76
CA VAL A 188 27.17 20.25 18.94
C VAL A 188 27.01 21.54 19.75
N LEU A 189 26.02 22.37 19.45
CA LEU A 189 25.78 23.63 20.17
C LEU A 189 25.40 23.40 21.63
N ILE A 190 24.55 22.41 21.93
CA ILE A 190 24.18 22.03 23.29
C ILE A 190 25.42 21.61 24.09
N ALA A 191 26.28 20.78 23.49
CA ALA A 191 27.52 20.35 24.13
C ALA A 191 28.48 21.51 24.41
N ARG A 192 28.61 22.45 23.47
CA ARG A 192 29.44 23.66 23.63
C ARG A 192 28.89 24.61 24.70
N ASP A 193 27.57 24.81 24.76
CA ASP A 193 26.92 25.60 25.81
C ASP A 193 27.13 25.00 27.20
N PHE A 194 27.10 23.67 27.30
CA PHE A 194 27.41 23.00 28.56
C PHE A 194 28.87 23.22 28.98
N LYS A 195 29.82 23.11 28.04
CA LYS A 195 31.26 23.32 28.28
C LYS A 195 31.64 24.77 28.59
N SER A 196 30.89 25.76 28.14
CA SER A 196 31.21 27.18 28.36
C SER A 196 30.84 27.67 29.76
N LYS A 197 30.10 26.89 30.56
CA LYS A 197 29.67 27.26 31.91
C LYS A 197 30.83 27.08 32.91
N PRO A 198 31.11 28.07 33.76
CA PRO A 198 32.29 28.08 34.65
C PRO A 198 32.24 27.03 35.77
N ALA A 199 31.07 26.53 36.13
CA ALA A 199 30.88 25.42 37.06
C ALA A 199 30.20 24.27 36.33
N GLN A 200 30.98 23.30 35.87
CA GLN A 200 30.44 22.15 35.14
C GLN A 200 29.81 21.16 36.13
N SER A 201 28.54 20.85 35.93
CA SER A 201 27.87 19.83 36.74
C SER A 201 28.44 18.44 36.40
N GLN A 202 28.66 17.60 37.41
CA GLN A 202 29.03 16.19 37.20
C GLN A 202 27.93 15.36 36.54
N LEU A 203 26.71 15.91 36.39
CA LEU A 203 25.58 15.28 35.68
C LEU A 203 25.08 16.17 34.54
N PHE A 204 24.98 15.59 33.34
CA PHE A 204 24.27 16.19 32.22
C PHE A 204 23.08 15.31 31.82
N VAL A 205 21.87 15.86 31.89
CA VAL A 205 20.64 15.17 31.47
C VAL A 205 20.00 15.91 30.32
N LEU A 206 19.66 15.20 29.25
CA LEU A 206 18.91 15.77 28.14
C LEU A 206 17.90 14.78 27.57
N HIS A 207 16.72 15.31 27.26
CA HIS A 207 15.74 14.63 26.46
C HIS A 207 15.43 15.40 25.20
N ARG A 208 15.41 14.71 24.06
CA ARG A 208 14.99 15.29 22.78
C ARG A 208 14.13 14.29 22.02
N LYS A 209 12.81 14.53 21.99
CA LYS A 209 11.86 13.65 21.29
C LYS A 209 12.26 13.38 19.84
N GLU A 210 12.66 14.41 19.10
CA GLU A 210 13.00 14.29 17.67
C GLU A 210 14.40 13.74 17.39
N GLY A 211 15.22 13.54 18.43
CA GLY A 211 16.59 13.05 18.26
C GLY A 211 16.65 11.58 17.87
N ASP A 212 17.83 11.14 17.44
CA ASP A 212 18.14 9.75 17.18
C ASP A 212 19.38 9.32 17.99
N SER A 213 19.87 8.11 17.72
CA SER A 213 21.09 7.60 18.36
C SER A 213 22.30 8.49 18.04
N GLU A 214 22.39 9.02 16.82
CA GLU A 214 23.53 9.84 16.41
C GLU A 214 23.54 11.17 17.16
N PHE A 215 22.38 11.82 17.32
CA PHE A 215 22.21 13.01 18.15
C PHE A 215 22.77 12.82 19.56
N MET A 216 22.37 11.74 20.25
CA MET A 216 22.88 11.44 21.59
C MET A 216 24.38 11.18 21.58
N ASN A 217 24.87 10.47 20.56
CA ASN A 217 26.29 10.14 20.47
C ASN A 217 27.18 11.36 20.20
N ILE A 218 26.72 12.31 19.39
CA ILE A 218 27.41 13.59 19.17
C ILE A 218 27.53 14.35 20.48
N ILE A 219 26.45 14.50 21.25
CA ILE A 219 26.48 15.20 22.55
C ILE A 219 27.49 14.55 23.49
N ALA A 220 27.43 13.22 23.63
CA ALA A 220 28.35 12.51 24.53
C ALA A 220 29.82 12.63 24.10
N ASN A 221 30.11 12.62 22.79
CA ASN A 221 31.46 12.83 22.28
C ASN A 221 31.94 14.27 22.50
N GLU A 222 31.09 15.24 22.19
CA GLU A 222 31.41 16.67 22.26
C GLU A 222 31.53 17.16 23.69
N ILE A 223 30.76 16.63 24.65
CA ILE A 223 30.93 16.97 26.07
C ILE A 223 32.16 16.27 26.66
N GLY A 224 32.40 15.00 26.31
CA GLY A 224 33.40 14.16 26.96
C GLY A 224 32.87 13.53 28.24
N THR A 225 33.40 12.36 28.60
CA THR A 225 32.81 11.47 29.63
C THR A 225 33.77 11.16 30.77
N GLU A 226 34.89 11.90 30.89
CA GLU A 226 35.95 11.60 31.88
C GLU A 226 35.52 11.93 33.31
N GLU A 227 34.88 13.09 33.51
CA GLU A 227 34.45 13.57 34.83
C GLU A 227 32.94 13.90 34.88
N THR A 228 32.23 13.67 33.79
CA THR A 228 30.80 13.97 33.67
C THR A 228 30.02 12.70 33.32
N LEU A 229 28.97 12.44 34.09
CA LEU A 229 27.97 11.43 33.78
C LEU A 229 26.88 12.06 32.91
N LEU A 230 26.55 11.43 31.79
CA LEU A 230 25.58 11.88 30.82
C LEU A 230 24.44 10.90 30.72
N PHE A 231 23.21 11.40 30.84
CA PHE A 231 21.99 10.65 30.59
C PHE A 231 21.17 11.32 29.50
N LEU A 232 21.21 10.72 28.31
CA LEU A 232 20.58 11.25 27.11
C LEU A 232 19.44 10.32 26.69
N THR A 233 18.34 10.91 26.25
CA THR A 233 17.15 10.16 25.82
C THR A 233 16.49 10.79 24.60
N VAL A 234 15.96 9.96 23.72
CA VAL A 234 15.21 10.39 22.52
C VAL A 234 13.99 9.50 22.28
N GLY A 235 13.03 9.97 21.50
CA GLY A 235 11.74 9.29 21.28
C GLY A 235 10.59 9.88 22.10
N ASP A 236 9.37 9.42 21.84
CA ASP A 236 8.17 9.91 22.54
C ASP A 236 8.12 9.37 23.97
N GLU A 237 7.61 10.17 24.91
CA GLU A 237 7.46 9.78 26.32
C GLU A 237 6.40 8.69 26.54
N LYS A 238 5.40 8.63 25.65
CA LYS A 238 4.30 7.66 25.72
C LYS A 238 4.59 6.37 24.95
N GLU A 239 5.67 6.35 24.16
CA GLU A 239 6.07 5.21 23.35
C GLU A 239 7.47 4.73 23.73
N ALA A 240 8.00 3.79 22.94
CA ALA A 240 9.37 3.36 23.09
C ALA A 240 10.35 4.43 22.60
N GLY A 241 11.45 4.59 23.32
CA GLY A 241 12.53 5.51 22.97
C GLY A 241 13.91 4.85 23.04
N LEU A 242 14.94 5.65 22.80
CA LEU A 242 16.33 5.26 23.01
C LEU A 242 16.91 6.03 24.19
N PHE A 243 17.84 5.40 24.89
CA PHE A 243 18.62 6.06 25.93
C PHE A 243 20.11 5.76 25.77
N LEU A 244 20.93 6.69 26.25
CA LEU A 244 22.37 6.57 26.37
C LEU A 244 22.80 7.09 27.74
N LEU A 245 23.44 6.22 28.51
CA LEU A 245 24.22 6.57 29.68
C LEU A 245 25.70 6.56 29.29
N ALA A 246 26.43 7.65 29.48
CA ALA A 246 27.86 7.74 29.17
C ALA A 246 28.61 8.44 30.30
N GLY A 247 29.85 8.06 30.58
CA GLY A 247 30.60 8.58 31.73
C GLY A 247 31.80 7.70 32.09
N PRO A 248 32.33 7.85 33.32
CA PRO A 248 33.39 6.98 33.84
C PRO A 248 32.98 5.50 33.76
N VAL A 249 33.92 4.65 33.35
CA VAL A 249 33.64 3.23 33.04
C VAL A 249 32.97 2.51 34.21
N GLU A 250 33.51 2.66 35.41
CA GLU A 250 32.98 2.01 36.62
C GLU A 250 31.55 2.48 36.96
N ALA A 251 31.28 3.78 36.81
CA ALA A 251 29.95 4.33 37.06
C ALA A 251 28.93 3.80 36.06
N VAL A 252 29.30 3.73 34.78
CA VAL A 252 28.40 3.26 33.72
C VAL A 252 28.16 1.75 33.78
N GLU A 253 29.16 0.95 34.14
CA GLU A 253 29.00 -0.50 34.33
C GLU A 253 28.09 -0.82 35.52
N ASN A 254 28.17 -0.04 36.61
CA ASN A 254 27.30 -0.18 37.76
C ASN A 254 25.85 0.30 37.48
N LEU A 255 25.71 1.49 36.89
CA LEU A 255 24.41 2.14 36.74
C LEU A 255 23.66 1.73 35.46
N GLY A 256 24.36 1.38 34.38
CA GLY A 256 23.76 1.08 33.07
C GLY A 256 22.64 0.04 33.11
N PRO A 257 22.85 -1.16 33.68
CA PRO A 257 21.80 -2.16 33.84
C PRO A 257 20.60 -1.67 34.66
N ARG A 258 20.85 -0.91 35.75
CA ARG A 258 19.79 -0.34 36.60
C ARG A 258 18.96 0.71 35.87
N VAL A 259 19.61 1.56 35.06
CA VAL A 259 18.94 2.52 34.18
C VAL A 259 18.05 1.80 33.17
N ALA A 260 18.55 0.72 32.55
CA ALA A 260 17.76 -0.07 31.61
C ALA A 260 16.52 -0.67 32.28
N GLU A 261 16.67 -1.24 33.48
CA GLU A 261 15.58 -1.80 34.26
C GLU A 261 14.50 -0.77 34.60
N LEU A 262 14.90 0.41 35.11
CA LEU A 262 13.98 1.51 35.44
C LEU A 262 13.17 1.98 34.22
N LEU A 263 13.80 2.00 33.04
CA LEU A 263 13.15 2.40 31.80
C LEU A 263 12.37 1.25 31.12
N GLY A 264 12.24 0.09 31.78
CA GLY A 264 11.60 -1.10 31.20
C GLY A 264 12.27 -1.56 29.91
N GLY A 265 13.59 -1.39 29.84
CA GLY A 265 14.38 -1.47 28.62
C GLY A 265 15.44 -2.56 28.65
N LYS A 266 16.13 -2.70 27.51
CA LYS A 266 17.34 -3.51 27.36
C LYS A 266 18.39 -2.69 26.64
N GLY A 267 19.63 -2.83 27.06
CA GLY A 267 20.77 -2.14 26.46
C GLY A 267 22.05 -2.95 26.59
N ALA A 268 23.10 -2.44 25.97
CA ALA A 268 24.44 -3.01 26.04
C ALA A 268 25.45 -1.90 26.37
N GLY A 269 26.43 -2.28 27.19
CA GLY A 269 27.53 -1.42 27.61
C GLY A 269 28.84 -1.75 26.90
N LYS A 270 29.60 -0.74 26.48
CA LYS A 270 30.99 -0.88 26.04
C LYS A 270 31.75 0.43 26.22
N ARG A 271 32.94 0.38 26.84
CA ARG A 271 33.88 1.51 26.98
C ARG A 271 33.23 2.78 27.54
N GLY A 272 32.64 2.71 28.74
CA GLY A 272 32.04 3.87 29.41
C GLY A 272 30.75 4.39 28.77
N ARG A 273 30.08 3.58 27.94
CA ARG A 273 28.77 3.91 27.35
C ARG A 273 27.84 2.72 27.49
N PHE A 274 26.60 2.97 27.88
CA PHE A 274 25.53 1.99 27.95
C PHE A 274 24.31 2.56 27.22
N GLN A 275 23.88 1.89 26.14
CA GLN A 275 22.78 2.36 25.30
C GLN A 275 21.78 1.26 25.02
N GLY A 276 20.52 1.66 24.83
CA GLY A 276 19.45 0.69 24.67
C GLY A 276 18.12 1.29 24.24
N LYS A 277 17.15 0.40 24.11
CA LYS A 277 15.74 0.76 23.91
C LYS A 277 15.05 0.78 25.27
N ALA A 278 14.22 1.79 25.48
CA ALA A 278 13.41 1.99 26.67
C ALA A 278 11.94 1.94 26.27
N THR A 279 11.09 1.34 27.11
CA THR A 279 9.63 1.26 26.87
C THR A 279 8.84 2.12 27.85
N GLN A 280 9.47 2.57 28.94
CA GLN A 280 8.86 3.39 29.99
C GLN A 280 9.58 4.75 30.05
N MET A 281 9.49 5.53 28.96
CA MET A 281 10.15 6.83 28.84
C MET A 281 9.61 7.90 29.83
N SER A 282 8.45 7.66 30.43
CA SER A 282 7.91 8.48 31.53
C SER A 282 8.73 8.39 32.83
N ARG A 283 9.49 7.29 33.02
CA ARG A 283 10.28 7.04 34.24
C ARG A 283 11.68 7.66 34.22
N ARG A 284 11.99 8.48 33.22
CA ARG A 284 13.28 9.20 33.12
C ARG A 284 13.58 10.07 34.34
N GLY A 285 12.56 10.60 35.01
CA GLY A 285 12.72 11.36 36.26
C GLY A 285 13.29 10.51 37.40
N GLU A 286 12.86 9.26 37.51
CA GLU A 286 13.40 8.31 38.50
C GLU A 286 14.86 7.98 38.21
N VAL A 287 15.21 7.81 36.94
CA VAL A 287 16.60 7.63 36.52
C VAL A 287 17.44 8.86 36.88
N GLN A 288 16.97 10.05 36.57
CA GLN A 288 17.68 11.28 36.92
C GLN A 288 17.94 11.39 38.43
N ALA A 289 16.95 11.06 39.27
CA ALA A 289 17.11 11.05 40.73
C ALA A 289 18.16 10.03 41.18
N LEU A 290 18.15 8.81 40.62
CA LEU A 290 19.16 7.78 40.90
C LEU A 290 20.59 8.26 40.56
N LEU A 291 20.75 8.92 39.41
CA LEU A 291 22.07 9.41 38.98
C LEU A 291 22.55 10.58 39.86
N GLN A 292 21.65 11.47 40.27
CA GLN A 292 21.97 12.56 41.21
C GLN A 292 22.41 12.04 42.57
N GLU A 293 21.71 11.04 43.11
CA GLU A 293 22.07 10.40 44.38
C GLU A 293 23.46 9.76 44.30
N PHE A 294 23.77 9.05 43.22
CA PHE A 294 25.09 8.45 43.01
C PHE A 294 26.22 9.49 43.07
N ILE A 295 26.02 10.63 42.38
CA ILE A 295 27.00 11.72 42.36
C ILE A 295 27.17 12.36 43.75
N SER A 296 26.07 12.61 44.47
CA SER A 296 26.15 13.18 45.82
C SER A 296 26.91 12.30 46.82
N ARG A 297 26.85 10.97 46.67
CA ARG A 297 27.56 10.02 47.54
C ARG A 297 29.06 9.95 47.24
N GLN A 298 29.47 10.35 46.04
CA GLN A 298 30.88 10.41 45.64
C GLN A 298 31.56 11.74 45.94
N SER A 299 30.79 12.79 46.29
CA SER A 299 31.30 14.09 46.75
C SER A 299 31.08 14.26 48.26
N PRO A 300 31.78 13.54 49.15
CA PRO A 300 31.82 13.93 50.55
C PRO A 300 32.60 15.25 50.65
N GLU A 301 31.93 16.30 51.11
CA GLU A 301 32.44 17.57 51.66
C GLU A 301 33.91 17.91 51.35
N ALA A 302 34.10 18.89 50.47
CA ALA A 302 35.33 19.70 50.42
C ALA A 302 35.44 20.60 51.65
#